data_AF-A0AAU9MC71-F1
#
_entry.id   AF-A0AAU9MC71-F1
#
_cell.length_a   1.000
_cell.length_b   1.000
_cell.length_c   1.000
_cell.angle_alpha   90.00
_cell.angle_beta   90.00
_cell.angle_gamma   90.00
#
_symmetry.space_group_name_H-M   'P 1'
#
loop_
_entity.id
_entity.type
_entity.pdbx_description
1 polymer ?
#
loop_
_entity_poly.entity_id
_entity_poly.type
_entity_poly.pdbx_seq_one_letter_code
_entity_poly.pdbx_strand_id
1 'polypeptide(L)'
;MNENYWGKWFSELKVGNSYDELSGRIAWLKIIGLPLHMWSEGNFARIVGTVGKILSPTEILICLQDVLCGKICVLTERKTKINEEVAVESNKNILWVGINEVDFD
;
A
#
# COMPACT_ATOMS: atom_id res chain seq x y z
N MET A 1 32.12 -7.48 7.24
CA MET A 1 31.07 -6.89 6.36
C MET A 1 31.27 -5.39 6.40
N ASN A 2 31.34 -4.69 5.27
CA ASN A 2 31.85 -3.30 5.23
C ASN A 2 30.72 -2.31 5.57
N GLU A 3 30.50 -2.06 6.87
CA GLU A 3 29.40 -1.24 7.43
C GLU A 3 29.33 0.19 6.87
N ASN A 4 30.46 0.75 6.44
CA ASN A 4 30.59 2.13 5.96
C ASN A 4 29.76 2.46 4.70
N TYR A 5 29.38 1.46 3.89
CA TYR A 5 28.55 1.69 2.70
C TYR A 5 27.04 1.63 2.99
N TRP A 6 26.64 0.83 3.97
CA TRP A 6 25.22 0.58 4.27
C TRP A 6 24.59 1.70 5.08
N GLY A 7 25.35 2.36 5.95
CA GLY A 7 24.86 3.48 6.77
C GLY A 7 24.38 4.71 5.98
N LYS A 8 24.65 4.77 4.67
CA LYS A 8 24.06 5.79 3.78
C LYS A 8 22.60 5.51 3.42
N TRP A 9 22.22 4.24 3.36
CA TRP A 9 20.92 3.80 2.84
C TRP A 9 20.00 3.26 3.92
N PHE A 10 20.57 2.69 4.99
CA PHE A 10 19.84 2.06 6.06
C PHE A 10 20.19 2.73 7.39
N SER A 11 19.16 3.20 8.09
CA SER A 11 19.30 3.73 9.46
C SER A 11 19.57 2.63 10.48
N GLU A 12 19.16 1.39 10.18
CA GLU A 12 19.33 0.24 11.04
C GLU A 12 19.50 -1.03 10.20
N LEU A 13 20.42 -1.90 10.62
CA LEU A 13 20.57 -3.25 10.09
C LEU A 13 20.35 -4.23 11.24
N LYS A 14 19.33 -5.08 11.13
CA LYS A 14 19.06 -6.14 12.10
C LYS A 14 19.54 -7.47 11.54
N VAL A 15 20.23 -8.24 12.38
CA VAL A 15 20.56 -9.63 12.07
C VAL A 15 19.27 -10.43 12.12
N GLY A 16 18.87 -11.03 11.00
CA GLY A 16 17.63 -11.80 10.93
C GLY A 16 17.67 -12.98 11.88
N ASN A 17 16.87 -12.93 12.95
CA ASN A 17 16.62 -14.07 13.81
C ASN A 17 15.35 -14.80 13.33
N SER A 18 15.25 -16.10 13.60
CA SER A 18 14.09 -16.93 13.22
C SER A 18 12.74 -16.50 13.83
N TYR A 19 12.77 -15.52 14.75
CA TYR A 19 11.58 -14.90 15.35
C TYR A 19 11.18 -13.58 14.68
N ASP A 20 12.01 -13.03 13.79
CA ASP A 20 11.68 -11.91 12.90
C ASP A 20 10.98 -12.42 11.62
N GLU A 21 10.20 -13.49 11.73
CA GLU A 21 9.14 -13.70 10.76
C GLU A 21 8.21 -12.49 10.92
N LEU A 22 8.34 -11.51 10.03
CA LEU A 22 7.28 -10.55 9.78
C LEU A 22 6.01 -11.42 9.65
N SER A 23 5.09 -11.33 10.61
CA SER A 23 3.84 -12.12 10.62
C SER A 23 2.90 -11.78 9.46
N GLY A 24 3.43 -11.25 8.36
CA GLY A 24 2.73 -10.87 7.17
C GLY A 24 3.62 -10.86 5.93
N ARG A 25 2.98 -10.71 4.79
CA ARG A 25 3.59 -10.60 3.47
C ARG A 25 3.43 -9.19 2.92
N ILE A 26 4.29 -8.84 1.98
CA ILE A 26 4.15 -7.61 1.19
C ILE A 26 3.10 -7.87 0.10
N ALA A 27 2.18 -6.93 -0.06
CA ALA A 27 1.19 -6.93 -1.13
C ALA A 27 1.15 -5.56 -1.82
N TRP A 28 1.03 -5.56 -3.15
CA TRP A 28 0.83 -4.35 -3.94
C TRP A 28 -0.64 -4.23 -4.31
N LEU A 29 -1.24 -3.10 -3.94
CA LEU A 29 -2.67 -2.87 -4.09
C LEU A 29 -2.94 -1.80 -5.15
N LYS A 30 -3.95 -2.07 -5.97
CA LYS A 30 -4.51 -1.18 -6.98
C LYS A 30 -5.90 -0.74 -6.51
N ILE A 31 -6.11 0.57 -6.39
CA ILE A 31 -7.41 1.15 -6.04
C ILE A 31 -8.17 1.49 -7.32
N ILE A 32 -9.41 1.03 -7.41
CA ILE A 32 -10.25 1.16 -8.61
C ILE A 32 -11.59 1.79 -8.24
N GLY A 33 -12.03 2.76 -9.04
CA GLY A 33 -13.35 3.39 -8.87
C GLY A 33 -13.40 4.58 -7.92
N LEU A 34 -12.28 5.02 -7.35
CA LEU A 34 -12.21 6.25 -6.54
C LEU A 34 -12.19 7.50 -7.45
N PRO A 35 -13.13 8.46 -7.32
CA PRO A 35 -13.13 9.70 -8.09
C PRO A 35 -11.88 10.55 -7.86
N LEU A 36 -11.39 11.19 -8.93
CA LEU A 36 -10.15 11.98 -8.88
C LEU A 36 -10.14 13.09 -7.84
N HIS A 37 -11.28 13.75 -7.60
CA HIS A 37 -11.38 14.78 -6.57
C HIS A 37 -11.22 14.24 -5.13
N MET A 38 -11.28 12.92 -4.95
CA MET A 38 -11.04 12.23 -3.67
C MET A 38 -9.63 11.64 -3.58
N TRP A 39 -8.77 11.82 -4.58
CA TRP A 39 -7.42 11.29 -4.54
C TRP A 39 -6.56 12.10 -3.59
N SER A 40 -6.33 11.55 -2.41
CA SER A 40 -5.48 12.13 -1.38
C SER A 40 -4.81 11.01 -0.61
N GLU A 41 -3.61 11.28 -0.08
CA GLU A 41 -2.89 10.32 0.76
C GLU A 41 -3.76 9.82 1.92
N GLY A 42 -4.53 10.70 2.56
CA GLY A 42 -5.44 10.34 3.64
C GLY A 42 -6.54 9.37 3.22
N ASN A 43 -7.15 9.58 2.05
CA ASN A 43 -8.19 8.67 1.55
C ASN A 43 -7.60 7.33 1.15
N PHE A 44 -6.45 7.32 0.47
CA PHE A 44 -5.75 6.09 0.14
C PHE A 44 -5.35 5.31 1.38
N ALA A 45 -4.79 5.99 2.39
CA ALA A 45 -4.41 5.37 3.64
C ALA A 45 -5.60 4.75 4.38
N ARG A 46 -6.76 5.43 4.38
CA ARG A 46 -7.99 4.91 4.97
C ARG A 46 -8.51 3.67 4.24
N ILE A 47 -8.46 3.66 2.91
CA ILE A 47 -8.92 2.54 2.08
C ILE A 47 -8.04 1.31 2.32
N VAL A 48 -6.71 1.43 2.13
CA VAL A 48 -5.77 0.30 2.24
C VAL A 48 -5.50 -0.13 3.68
N GLY A 49 -5.72 0.76 4.66
CA GLY A 49 -5.56 0.46 6.08
C GLY A 49 -6.50 -0.65 6.57
N THR A 50 -7.57 -0.95 5.82
CA THR A 50 -8.46 -2.10 6.08
C THR A 50 -7.81 -3.45 5.74
N VAL A 51 -6.73 -3.43 4.96
CA VAL A 51 -6.06 -4.61 4.40
C VAL A 51 -4.68 -4.83 5.03
N GLY A 52 -3.98 -3.77 5.42
CA GLY A 52 -2.65 -3.87 6.02
C GLY A 52 -2.02 -2.53 6.38
N LYS A 53 -0.79 -2.59 6.88
CA LYS A 53 0.02 -1.42 7.22
C LYS A 53 0.77 -0.93 5.99
N ILE A 54 0.67 0.35 5.67
CA ILE A 54 1.41 0.97 4.57
C ILE A 54 2.92 0.95 4.87
N LEU A 55 3.72 0.48 3.92
CA LEU A 55 5.18 0.31 4.08
C LEU A 55 6.02 1.42 3.47
N SER A 56 5.53 2.08 2.42
CA SER A 56 6.26 3.16 1.75
C SER A 56 5.44 4.45 1.83
N PRO A 57 6.08 5.62 2.00
CA PRO A 57 5.43 6.88 1.67
C PRO A 57 4.83 6.75 0.28
N THR A 58 3.55 7.08 0.17
CA THR A 58 2.83 6.99 -1.09
C THR A 58 3.41 8.07 -1.99
N GLU A 59 4.44 7.75 -2.78
CA GLU A 59 4.65 8.50 -4.02
C GLU A 59 3.43 8.18 -4.88
N ILE A 60 2.35 8.93 -4.65
CA ILE A 60 1.20 8.97 -5.54
C ILE A 60 1.76 9.60 -6.80
N LEU A 61 2.40 8.79 -7.64
CA LEU A 61 2.74 9.16 -8.99
C LEU A 61 1.40 9.31 -9.69
N ILE A 62 0.84 10.52 -9.64
CA ILE A 62 -0.23 10.95 -10.53
C ILE A 62 0.43 11.02 -11.90
N CYS A 63 0.59 9.86 -12.54
CA CYS A 63 1.14 9.79 -13.86
C CYS A 63 0.11 10.46 -14.78
N LEU A 64 0.46 11.60 -15.37
CA LEU A 64 -0.41 12.35 -16.27
C LEU A 64 -0.86 11.53 -17.50
N GLN A 65 -0.22 10.38 -17.75
CA GLN A 65 -0.57 9.44 -18.81
C GLN A 65 -1.46 8.28 -18.33
N ASP A 66 -1.38 7.90 -17.05
CA ASP A 66 -2.18 6.85 -16.43
C ASP A 66 -2.84 7.39 -15.15
N VAL A 67 -3.93 8.12 -15.36
CA VAL A 67 -4.85 8.67 -14.34
C VAL A 67 -5.57 7.57 -13.53
N LEU A 68 -5.09 6.33 -13.58
CA LEU A 68 -5.92 5.18 -13.21
C LEU A 68 -5.60 4.59 -11.86
N CYS A 69 -4.36 4.33 -11.45
CA CYS A 69 -4.15 3.66 -10.16
C CYS A 69 -2.78 3.92 -9.51
N GLY A 70 -2.78 4.55 -8.33
CA GLY A 70 -1.63 4.43 -7.43
C GLY A 70 -1.45 2.98 -6.99
N LYS A 71 -0.26 2.40 -7.20
CA LYS A 71 0.13 1.13 -6.57
C LYS A 71 0.55 1.43 -5.13
N ILE A 72 -0.11 0.82 -4.16
CA ILE A 72 0.19 1.04 -2.73
C ILE A 72 0.77 -0.24 -2.15
N CYS A 73 1.94 -0.12 -1.52
CA CYS A 73 2.61 -1.22 -0.85
C CYS A 73 2.14 -1.34 0.60
N VAL A 74 1.63 -2.51 0.97
CA VAL A 74 1.21 -2.82 2.34
C VAL A 74 1.87 -4.09 2.87
N LEU A 75 2.10 -4.11 4.18
CA LEU A 75 2.34 -5.30 4.97
C LEU A 75 1.00 -5.84 5.48
N THR A 76 0.67 -7.06 5.12
CA THR A 76 -0.60 -7.70 5.49
C THR A 76 -0.37 -9.10 6.04
N GLU A 77 -1.10 -9.48 7.08
CA GLU A 77 -1.07 -10.84 7.62
C GLU A 77 -1.96 -11.81 6.81
N ARG A 78 -2.68 -11.29 5.82
CA ARG A 78 -3.58 -12.08 4.98
C ARG A 78 -2.78 -13.07 4.13
N LYS A 79 -3.19 -14.34 4.16
CA LYS A 79 -2.52 -15.44 3.44
C LYS A 79 -3.04 -15.64 2.00
N THR A 80 -4.13 -14.98 1.65
CA THR A 80 -4.79 -15.07 0.33
C THR A 80 -4.68 -13.77 -0.45
N LYS A 81 -4.87 -13.84 -1.76
CA LYS A 81 -4.91 -12.68 -2.65
C LYS A 81 -6.04 -11.72 -2.24
N ILE A 82 -5.77 -10.43 -2.22
CA ILE A 82 -6.76 -9.40 -1.89
C ILE A 82 -7.52 -8.98 -3.16
N ASN A 83 -8.85 -9.07 -3.09
CA ASN A 83 -9.79 -8.63 -4.12
C ASN A 83 -11.11 -8.31 -3.41
N GLU A 84 -11.27 -7.06 -2.98
CA GLU A 84 -12.35 -6.63 -2.08
C GLU A 84 -12.89 -5.27 -2.48
N GLU A 85 -14.09 -4.95 -2.00
CA GLU A 85 -14.67 -3.61 -2.11
C GLU A 85 -14.77 -2.98 -0.72
N VAL A 86 -14.44 -1.70 -0.64
CA VAL A 86 -14.52 -0.90 0.57
C VAL A 86 -15.48 0.26 0.36
N ALA A 87 -16.39 0.44 1.31
CA ALA A 87 -17.30 1.58 1.35
C ALA A 87 -16.54 2.86 1.76
N VAL A 88 -16.57 3.87 0.91
CA VAL A 88 -15.98 5.19 1.15
C VAL A 88 -17.10 6.22 1.16
N GLU A 89 -17.20 6.98 2.26
CA GLU A 89 -18.18 8.06 2.38
C GLU A 89 -17.67 9.33 1.69
N SER A 90 -18.49 9.91 0.82
CA SER A 90 -18.24 11.19 0.15
C SER A 90 -19.51 12.01 0.07
N ASN A 91 -19.50 13.22 0.64
CA ASN A 91 -20.61 14.16 0.57
C ASN A 91 -21.99 13.53 0.87
N LYS A 92 -22.07 12.71 1.93
CA LYS A 92 -23.28 11.97 2.39
C LYS A 92 -23.74 10.82 1.47
N ASN A 93 -22.94 10.45 0.46
CA ASN A 93 -23.14 9.25 -0.34
C ASN A 93 -22.09 8.20 0.02
N ILE A 94 -22.45 6.92 -0.16
CA ILE A 94 -21.52 5.80 -0.05
C ILE A 94 -21.08 5.40 -1.46
N LEU A 95 -19.78 5.34 -1.67
CA LEU A 95 -19.15 4.84 -2.88
C LEU A 95 -18.44 3.51 -2.58
N TRP A 96 -18.65 2.50 -3.41
CA TRP A 96 -17.90 1.26 -3.35
C TRP A 96 -16.63 1.37 -4.19
N VAL A 97 -15.48 1.16 -3.54
CA VAL A 97 -14.15 1.28 -4.16
C VAL A 97 -13.48 -0.07 -4.11
N GLY A 98 -13.00 -0.56 -5.26
CA GLY A 98 -12.31 -1.82 -5.38
C GLY A 98 -10.85 -1.74 -4.95
N ILE A 99 -10.38 -2.78 -4.28
CA ILE A 99 -8.98 -3.01 -3.90
C ILE A 99 -8.54 -4.34 -4.49
N ASN A 100 -7.63 -4.28 -5.45
CA ASN A 100 -7.10 -5.46 -6.12
C ASN A 100 -5.60 -5.60 -5.87
N GLU A 101 -5.20 -6.79 -5.43
CA GLU A 101 -3.81 -7.15 -5.39
C GLU A 101 -3.27 -7.41 -6.80
N VAL A 102 -2.14 -6.77 -7.10
CA VAL A 102 -1.43 -6.84 -8.37
C VAL A 102 -0.02 -7.34 -8.15
N ASP A 103 0.54 -7.94 -9.19
CA ASP A 103 1.94 -8.32 -9.19
C ASP A 103 2.83 -7.07 -9.32
N PHE A 104 4.06 -7.17 -8.83
CA PHE A 104 5.09 -6.16 -9.05
C PHE A 104 5.70 -6.39 -10.43
N ASP A 105 5.25 -5.61 -11.42
CA ASP A 105 5.78 -5.62 -12.80
C ASP A 105 7.21 -5.08 -12.87
#